data_AF-A0A151QS76-F1
#
_entry.id   AF-A0A151QS76-F1
#
_cell.length_a   1.000
_cell.length_b   1.000
_cell.length_c   1.000
_cell.angle_alpha   90.00
_cell.angle_beta   90.00
_cell.angle_gamma   90.00
#
_symmetry.space_group_name_H-M   'P 1'
#
loop_
_entity.id
_entity.type
_entity.pdbx_description
1 polymer ?
#
loop_
_entity_poly.entity_id
_entity_poly.type
_entity_poly.pdbx_seq_one_letter_code
_entity_poly.pdbx_strand_id
1 'polypeptide(L)'
;MTFLCSQNRFVVLASLLSLLGLVSLQWQLASCAVLLSMRHHHDHIHHQKPMVPTNQSTCSLFVGSWVRDETETYPLYQSSSCPIIDPEFNCQMYGPDSGYLKYRWKPLNCELPRFNGVEFLLNMKGKTVMFVGDSLGLNQWQSLICMLSAAVPHAQTQLVRGDPLSVFRFLDYGVSISFYRAPYLVEVDVVQGKRILRLEKVDKDGDPWKGAAVLSFNTGHWWSHQGSLQGWDYVELGGKFYPDMDRLAALERAMKTWANWVDTNIDRSKTRVFFQSISPTHYNPNEWNMGGARKNCYGETAPISGTTYPGAYPEQMRIVDMVIREMRNPAYLLDITMLSALRKDGHPSIYSGELSPQKRANPNRADCSHWCLPGLPDTWNELFYTALFY
;
A
#
# COMPACT_ATOMS: atom_id res chain seq x y z
N MET A 1 41.61 41.53 64.29
CA MET A 1 41.11 41.89 62.94
C MET A 1 41.11 40.64 62.07
N THR A 2 40.12 39.75 62.20
CA THR A 2 40.01 38.53 61.36
C THR A 2 38.69 37.83 61.64
N PHE A 3 37.55 38.44 61.29
CA PHE A 3 36.25 37.74 61.29
C PHE A 3 35.22 38.48 60.43
N LEU A 4 35.54 38.80 59.17
CA LEU A 4 34.56 39.43 58.25
C LEU A 4 34.63 38.92 56.79
N CYS A 5 35.52 37.98 56.45
CA CYS A 5 35.70 37.55 55.05
C CYS A 5 35.03 36.20 54.68
N SER A 6 34.39 35.51 55.64
CA SER A 6 33.78 34.19 55.41
C SER A 6 32.31 34.27 54.93
N GLN A 7 31.53 35.25 55.41
CA GLN A 7 30.10 35.32 55.07
C GLN A 7 29.83 35.68 53.61
N ASN A 8 30.69 36.48 52.97
CA ASN A 8 30.48 36.88 51.56
C ASN A 8 30.70 35.75 50.56
N ARG A 9 31.55 34.75 50.86
CA ARG A 9 31.77 33.61 49.95
C ARG A 9 30.61 32.61 49.98
N PHE A 10 29.99 32.42 51.14
CA PHE A 10 28.82 31.53 51.28
C PHE A 10 27.58 32.10 50.58
N VAL A 11 27.35 33.40 50.66
CA VAL A 11 26.22 34.05 49.97
C VAL A 11 26.37 33.92 48.45
N VAL A 12 27.56 34.16 47.90
CA VAL A 12 27.81 34.05 46.45
C VAL A 12 27.68 32.60 45.95
N LEU A 13 28.15 31.61 46.71
CA LEU A 13 27.99 30.19 46.34
C LEU A 13 26.52 29.76 46.37
N ALA A 14 25.76 30.21 47.37
CA ALA A 14 24.33 29.94 47.46
C ALA A 14 23.56 30.58 46.31
N SER A 15 23.94 31.80 45.89
CA SER A 15 23.37 32.49 44.72
C SER A 15 23.67 31.77 43.40
N LEU A 16 24.87 31.21 43.23
CA LEU A 16 25.24 30.45 42.03
C LEU A 16 24.54 29.08 41.95
N LEU A 17 24.42 28.38 43.08
CA LEU A 17 23.69 27.10 43.15
C LEU A 17 22.18 27.28 42.93
N SER A 18 21.61 28.38 43.42
CA SER A 18 20.21 28.73 43.14
C SER A 18 20.00 29.15 41.68
N LEU A 19 20.95 29.86 41.05
CA LEU A 19 20.90 30.14 39.61
C LEU A 19 20.99 28.86 38.76
N LEU A 20 21.90 27.94 39.09
CA LEU A 20 22.04 26.65 38.40
C LEU A 20 20.80 25.76 38.60
N GLY A 21 20.21 25.78 39.79
CA GLY A 21 18.94 25.12 40.08
C GLY A 21 17.78 25.69 39.26
N LEU A 22 17.70 27.01 39.14
CA LEU A 22 16.68 27.69 38.33
C LEU A 22 16.85 27.42 36.83
N VAL A 23 18.08 27.39 36.33
CA VAL A 23 18.38 27.04 34.93
C VAL A 23 18.03 25.57 34.68
N SER A 24 18.44 24.64 35.54
CA SER A 24 18.10 23.22 35.42
C SER A 24 16.57 22.99 35.44
N LEU A 25 15.85 23.70 36.33
CA LEU A 25 14.40 23.65 36.40
C LEU A 25 13.75 24.24 35.14
N GLN A 26 14.29 25.31 34.56
CA GLN A 26 13.84 25.85 33.28
C GLN A 26 14.09 24.87 32.11
N TRP A 27 15.21 24.16 32.08
CA TRP A 27 15.49 23.14 31.07
C TRP A 27 14.59 21.91 31.21
N GLN A 28 14.29 21.47 32.43
CA GLN A 28 13.32 20.39 32.67
C GLN A 28 11.89 20.81 32.34
N LEU A 29 11.48 22.03 32.68
CA LEU A 29 10.17 22.57 32.31
C LEU A 29 10.05 22.80 30.79
N ALA A 30 11.12 23.23 30.12
CA ALA A 30 11.15 23.36 28.66
C ALA A 30 11.11 21.99 27.97
N SER A 31 11.84 21.00 28.47
CA SER A 31 11.81 19.62 27.94
C SER A 31 10.46 18.95 28.18
N CYS A 32 9.86 19.12 29.36
CA CYS A 32 8.49 18.69 29.63
C CYS A 32 7.47 19.45 28.78
N ALA A 33 7.65 20.75 28.53
CA ALA A 33 6.77 21.53 27.66
C ALA A 33 6.90 21.12 26.19
N VAL A 34 8.08 20.72 25.72
CA VAL A 34 8.30 20.16 24.37
C VAL A 34 7.70 18.76 24.27
N LEU A 35 7.87 17.89 25.28
CA LEU A 35 7.24 16.57 25.32
C LEU A 35 5.72 16.64 25.45
N LEU A 36 5.20 17.59 26.24
CA LEU A 36 3.77 17.89 26.35
C LEU A 36 3.23 18.58 25.10
N SER A 37 4.02 19.41 24.42
CA SER A 37 3.67 20.01 23.12
C SER A 37 3.65 18.96 22.01
N MET A 38 4.58 17.98 22.02
CA MET A 38 4.54 16.84 21.09
C MET A 38 3.39 15.87 21.41
N ARG A 39 3.05 15.67 22.70
CA ARG A 39 1.84 14.91 23.10
C ARG A 39 0.54 15.64 22.75
N HIS A 40 0.44 16.94 23.02
CA HIS A 40 -0.73 17.74 22.65
C HIS A 40 -0.86 17.96 21.15
N HIS A 41 0.24 17.92 20.38
CA HIS A 41 0.16 17.85 18.92
C HIS A 41 -0.33 16.50 18.41
N HIS A 42 -0.22 15.41 19.18
CA HIS A 42 -0.86 14.14 18.83
C HIS A 42 -2.33 14.07 19.24
N ASP A 43 -2.73 14.71 20.33
CA ASP A 43 -4.12 14.64 20.84
C ASP A 43 -5.11 15.66 20.22
N HIS A 44 -4.64 16.64 19.43
CA HIS A 44 -5.51 17.65 18.81
C HIS A 44 -5.48 17.72 17.27
N ILE A 45 -4.94 16.72 16.58
CA ILE A 45 -5.13 16.61 15.14
C ILE A 45 -6.55 16.11 14.92
N HIS A 46 -7.44 17.03 14.56
CA HIS A 46 -8.79 16.74 14.10
C HIS A 46 -8.80 15.44 13.28
N HIS A 47 -9.65 14.49 13.67
CA HIS A 47 -10.25 13.55 12.74
C HIS A 47 -11.04 14.36 11.70
N GLN A 48 -10.35 15.07 10.81
CA GLN A 48 -10.94 15.52 9.58
C GLN A 48 -11.19 14.26 8.78
N LYS A 49 -12.44 13.78 8.84
CA LYS A 49 -13.02 13.01 7.75
C LYS A 49 -12.64 13.77 6.46
N PRO A 50 -12.10 13.11 5.43
CA PRO A 50 -11.77 13.79 4.18
C PRO A 50 -13.04 14.50 3.69
N MET A 51 -13.04 15.81 3.80
CA MET A 51 -14.16 16.65 3.38
C MET A 51 -14.03 16.74 1.86
N VAL A 52 -14.96 16.09 1.15
CA VAL A 52 -15.01 16.08 -0.32
C VAL A 52 -15.10 17.52 -0.81
N PRO A 53 -14.11 18.05 -1.55
CA PRO A 53 -14.27 19.32 -2.23
C PRO A 53 -15.32 19.11 -3.33
N THR A 54 -16.52 19.66 -3.14
CA THR A 54 -17.59 19.66 -4.15
C THR A 54 -17.30 20.69 -5.23
N ASN A 55 -16.25 20.47 -6.02
CA ASN A 55 -16.14 21.09 -7.33
C ASN A 55 -16.76 20.14 -8.35
N GLN A 56 -18.03 20.37 -8.72
CA GLN A 56 -18.83 19.50 -9.61
C GLN A 56 -18.29 19.41 -11.06
N SER A 57 -17.21 20.12 -11.39
CA SER A 57 -16.66 20.22 -12.75
C SER A 57 -15.53 19.22 -13.05
N THR A 58 -14.92 18.60 -12.03
CA THR A 58 -13.77 17.70 -12.21
C THR A 58 -14.10 16.28 -11.77
N CYS A 59 -13.75 15.30 -12.61
CA CYS A 59 -13.92 13.87 -12.37
C CYS A 59 -13.11 13.41 -11.15
N SER A 60 -13.76 12.82 -10.16
CA SER A 60 -13.11 12.33 -8.94
C SER A 60 -12.92 10.81 -9.04
N LEU A 61 -11.92 10.36 -9.80
CA LEU A 61 -11.70 8.93 -10.14
C LEU A 61 -11.76 7.98 -8.92
N PHE A 62 -11.21 8.41 -7.78
CA PHE A 62 -11.04 7.58 -6.59
C PHE A 62 -12.10 7.83 -5.49
N VAL A 63 -13.03 8.75 -5.71
CA VAL A 63 -14.13 9.06 -4.77
C VAL A 63 -15.45 8.72 -5.44
N GLY A 64 -16.28 7.90 -4.79
CA GLY A 64 -17.43 7.30 -5.44
C GLY A 64 -18.09 6.25 -4.57
N SER A 65 -18.86 5.37 -5.21
CA SER A 65 -19.50 4.24 -4.55
C SER A 65 -19.45 2.98 -5.41
N TRP A 66 -19.57 1.83 -4.75
CA TRP A 66 -19.79 0.56 -5.44
C TRP A 66 -21.24 0.43 -5.83
N VAL A 67 -21.48 0.11 -7.10
CA VAL A 67 -22.81 -0.16 -7.63
C VAL A 67 -22.84 -1.56 -8.19
N ARG A 68 -23.97 -2.25 -7.99
CA ARG A 68 -24.17 -3.55 -8.61
C ARG A 68 -24.33 -3.36 -10.11
N ASP A 69 -23.64 -4.17 -10.90
CA ASP A 69 -23.75 -4.16 -12.35
C ASP A 69 -24.99 -4.94 -12.79
N GLU A 70 -26.06 -4.21 -13.12
CA GLU A 70 -27.30 -4.78 -13.62
C GLU A 70 -27.21 -5.21 -15.10
N THR A 71 -26.13 -4.83 -15.80
CA THR A 71 -25.94 -5.13 -17.23
C THR A 71 -25.20 -6.44 -17.47
N GLU A 72 -24.82 -7.16 -16.41
CA GLU A 72 -24.12 -8.45 -16.44
C GLU A 72 -22.82 -8.41 -17.28
N THR A 73 -22.14 -7.27 -17.29
CA THR A 73 -20.85 -7.05 -17.95
C THR A 73 -19.65 -7.42 -17.07
N TYR A 74 -19.85 -7.55 -15.76
CA TYR A 74 -18.86 -8.04 -14.81
C TYR A 74 -19.08 -9.53 -14.42
N PRO A 75 -17.99 -10.28 -14.17
CA PRO A 75 -16.58 -9.85 -14.21
C PRO A 75 -16.05 -9.66 -15.64
N LEU A 76 -14.97 -8.89 -15.79
CA LEU A 76 -14.35 -8.60 -17.09
C LEU A 76 -13.76 -9.83 -17.78
N TYR A 77 -13.50 -10.89 -17.01
CA TYR A 77 -13.02 -12.18 -17.49
C TYR A 77 -13.46 -13.29 -16.54
N GLN A 78 -13.41 -14.55 -17.00
CA GLN A 78 -13.66 -15.72 -16.15
C GLN A 78 -12.34 -16.23 -15.56
N SER A 79 -12.30 -16.59 -14.27
CA SER A 79 -11.06 -17.08 -13.65
C SER A 79 -10.45 -18.27 -14.39
N SER A 80 -11.28 -19.18 -14.89
CA SER A 80 -10.88 -20.36 -15.68
C SER A 80 -10.20 -20.02 -17.01
N SER A 81 -10.36 -18.79 -17.50
CA SER A 81 -9.74 -18.33 -18.74
C SER A 81 -8.35 -17.69 -18.53
N CYS A 82 -7.96 -17.42 -17.28
CA CYS A 82 -6.66 -16.80 -16.99
C CYS A 82 -5.61 -17.84 -16.54
N PRO A 83 -4.46 -17.95 -17.23
CA PRO A 83 -3.51 -19.03 -16.99
C PRO A 83 -2.56 -18.79 -15.81
N ILE A 84 -2.62 -17.63 -15.14
CA ILE A 84 -1.59 -17.23 -14.19
C ILE A 84 -2.08 -16.92 -12.77
N ILE A 85 -3.38 -17.07 -12.50
CA ILE A 85 -3.94 -16.78 -11.17
C ILE A 85 -3.35 -17.78 -10.18
N ASP A 86 -2.63 -17.28 -9.17
CA ASP A 86 -2.13 -18.14 -8.11
C ASP A 86 -3.30 -18.71 -7.28
N PRO A 87 -3.18 -19.93 -6.74
CA PRO A 87 -4.26 -20.56 -5.98
C PRO A 87 -4.80 -19.71 -4.82
N GLU A 88 -3.95 -18.87 -4.21
CA GLU A 88 -4.30 -17.96 -3.13
C GLU A 88 -5.34 -16.91 -3.54
N PHE A 89 -5.38 -16.51 -4.82
CA PHE A 89 -6.30 -15.49 -5.34
C PHE A 89 -7.48 -16.09 -6.13
N ASN A 90 -7.46 -17.40 -6.44
CA ASN A 90 -8.46 -18.03 -7.31
C ASN A 90 -9.73 -18.49 -6.56
N CYS A 91 -10.46 -17.53 -6.01
CA CYS A 91 -11.62 -17.81 -5.16
C CYS A 91 -12.75 -18.56 -5.87
N GLN A 92 -12.96 -18.31 -7.16
CA GLN A 92 -13.96 -19.03 -7.96
C GLN A 92 -13.64 -20.52 -8.12
N MET A 93 -12.35 -20.90 -8.08
CA MET A 93 -11.95 -22.31 -8.11
C MET A 93 -12.20 -23.01 -6.77
N TYR A 94 -12.07 -22.28 -5.65
CA TYR A 94 -12.08 -22.88 -4.30
C TYR A 94 -13.33 -22.58 -3.47
N GLY A 95 -14.16 -21.63 -3.88
CA GLY A 95 -15.31 -21.13 -3.13
C GLY A 95 -16.58 -20.98 -3.98
N PRO A 96 -17.76 -20.97 -3.33
CA PRO A 96 -19.04 -20.96 -4.05
C PRO A 96 -19.60 -19.56 -4.33
N ASP A 97 -19.15 -18.52 -3.62
CA ASP A 97 -19.71 -17.17 -3.78
C ASP A 97 -19.21 -16.51 -5.06
N SER A 98 -20.14 -15.88 -5.77
CA SER A 98 -19.89 -15.09 -6.99
C SER A 98 -20.54 -13.71 -6.93
N GLY A 99 -21.19 -13.36 -5.80
CA GLY A 99 -21.86 -12.07 -5.63
C GLY A 99 -20.90 -10.89 -5.68
N TYR A 100 -19.71 -11.04 -5.12
CA TYR A 100 -18.65 -10.01 -5.11
C TYR A 100 -18.18 -9.60 -6.51
N LEU A 101 -18.36 -10.46 -7.52
CA LEU A 101 -17.99 -10.19 -8.92
C LEU A 101 -18.95 -9.22 -9.61
N LYS A 102 -20.13 -8.95 -9.02
CA LYS A 102 -21.20 -8.18 -9.65
C LYS A 102 -21.18 -6.70 -9.29
N TYR A 103 -20.05 -6.19 -8.81
CA TYR A 103 -19.90 -4.78 -8.42
C TYR A 103 -18.88 -4.07 -9.29
N ARG A 104 -19.26 -2.88 -9.77
CA ARG A 104 -18.36 -1.95 -10.45
C ARG A 104 -18.21 -0.67 -9.64
N TRP A 105 -17.06 -0.02 -9.80
CA TRP A 105 -16.83 1.28 -9.18
C TRP A 105 -17.49 2.39 -10.02
N LYS A 106 -18.22 3.28 -9.35
CA LYS A 106 -18.80 4.48 -9.95
C LYS A 106 -18.19 5.72 -9.29
N PRO A 107 -17.26 6.41 -9.98
CA PRO A 107 -16.73 7.69 -9.50
C PRO A 107 -17.80 8.76 -9.36
N LEU A 108 -17.52 9.77 -8.55
CA LEU A 108 -18.30 11.00 -8.53
C LEU A 108 -17.98 11.85 -9.76
N ASN A 109 -19.02 12.45 -10.33
CA ASN A 109 -18.96 13.44 -11.41
C ASN A 109 -18.42 12.92 -12.76
N CYS A 110 -18.27 11.61 -12.95
CA CYS A 110 -17.86 11.01 -14.23
C CYS A 110 -18.20 9.51 -14.29
N GLU A 111 -18.19 8.96 -15.50
CA GLU A 111 -18.17 7.52 -15.74
C GLU A 111 -16.76 7.13 -16.20
N LEU A 112 -16.30 5.94 -15.80
CA LEU A 112 -15.00 5.43 -16.25
C LEU A 112 -15.07 4.98 -17.71
N PRO A 113 -14.02 5.21 -18.52
CA PRO A 113 -13.91 4.54 -19.81
C PRO A 113 -13.84 3.03 -19.58
N ARG A 114 -14.58 2.27 -20.40
CA ARG A 114 -14.54 0.81 -20.33
C ARG A 114 -13.13 0.34 -20.68
N PHE A 115 -12.59 -0.57 -19.87
CA PHE A 115 -11.29 -1.16 -20.16
C PHE A 115 -11.26 -1.83 -21.54
N ASN A 116 -10.27 -1.44 -22.35
CA ASN A 116 -10.00 -2.04 -23.65
C ASN A 116 -8.58 -2.61 -23.69
N GLY A 117 -8.48 -3.94 -23.55
CA GLY A 117 -7.19 -4.63 -23.51
C GLY A 117 -6.41 -4.57 -24.84
N VAL A 118 -7.11 -4.52 -25.98
CA VAL A 118 -6.46 -4.36 -27.30
C VAL A 118 -5.84 -2.98 -27.41
N GLU A 119 -6.57 -1.94 -27.02
CA GLU A 119 -6.04 -0.57 -26.99
C GLU A 119 -4.86 -0.45 -26.03
N PHE A 120 -4.95 -1.03 -24.83
CA PHE A 120 -3.83 -1.05 -23.88
C PHE A 120 -2.57 -1.63 -24.54
N LEU A 121 -2.67 -2.79 -25.17
CA LEU A 121 -1.54 -3.46 -25.81
C LEU A 121 -1.00 -2.67 -27.01
N LEU A 122 -1.86 -2.02 -27.79
CA LEU A 122 -1.43 -1.16 -28.90
C LEU A 122 -0.70 0.10 -28.42
N ASN A 123 -1.22 0.77 -27.39
CA ASN A 123 -0.59 1.96 -26.80
C ASN A 123 0.73 1.62 -26.07
N MET A 124 0.86 0.38 -25.59
CA MET A 124 2.07 -0.15 -24.94
C MET A 124 2.97 -0.95 -25.87
N LYS A 125 2.73 -0.96 -27.18
CA LYS A 125 3.52 -1.75 -28.14
C LYS A 125 5.02 -1.53 -27.97
N GLY A 126 5.75 -2.63 -27.79
CA GLY A 126 7.21 -2.61 -27.58
C GLY A 126 7.68 -2.07 -26.21
N LYS A 127 6.78 -1.86 -25.25
CA LYS A 127 7.08 -1.27 -23.94
C LYS A 127 6.93 -2.28 -22.80
N THR A 128 7.53 -1.94 -21.67
CA THR A 128 7.38 -2.66 -20.40
C THR A 128 6.55 -1.84 -19.41
N VAL A 129 5.53 -2.45 -18.84
CA VAL A 129 4.80 -1.99 -17.66
C VAL A 129 5.25 -2.87 -16.50
N MET A 130 5.83 -2.26 -15.46
CA MET A 130 6.41 -2.99 -14.33
C MET A 130 5.74 -2.60 -13.02
N PHE A 131 5.22 -3.60 -12.32
CA PHE A 131 4.77 -3.52 -10.95
C PHE A 131 5.95 -3.81 -10.03
N VAL A 132 6.16 -2.99 -9.00
CA VAL A 132 7.27 -3.14 -8.06
C VAL A 132 6.75 -3.00 -6.64
N GLY A 133 6.89 -4.04 -5.82
CA GLY A 133 6.41 -3.95 -4.45
C GLY A 133 6.14 -5.28 -3.77
N ASP A 134 5.07 -5.29 -2.98
CA ASP A 134 4.66 -6.43 -2.15
C ASP A 134 3.65 -7.35 -2.85
N SER A 135 3.04 -8.27 -2.09
CA SER A 135 2.09 -9.25 -2.61
C SER A 135 0.80 -8.65 -3.17
N LEU A 136 0.45 -7.40 -2.83
CA LEU A 136 -0.70 -6.71 -3.41
C LEU A 136 -0.38 -6.16 -4.79
N GLY A 137 0.87 -5.76 -5.04
CA GLY A 137 1.37 -5.45 -6.38
C GLY A 137 1.38 -6.69 -7.28
N LEU A 138 1.70 -7.87 -6.72
CA LEU A 138 1.55 -9.16 -7.42
C LEU A 138 0.08 -9.43 -7.78
N ASN A 139 -0.83 -9.18 -6.83
CA ASN A 139 -2.27 -9.38 -7.02
C ASN A 139 -2.83 -8.46 -8.13
N GLN A 140 -2.43 -7.19 -8.19
CA GLN A 140 -2.77 -6.27 -9.28
C GLN A 140 -2.13 -6.68 -10.62
N TRP A 141 -0.86 -7.12 -10.61
CA TRP A 141 -0.15 -7.59 -11.80
C TRP A 141 -0.84 -8.81 -12.44
N GLN A 142 -1.28 -9.78 -11.63
CA GLN A 142 -2.01 -10.95 -12.13
C GLN A 142 -3.34 -10.55 -12.75
N SER A 143 -4.11 -9.67 -12.09
CA SER A 143 -5.36 -9.12 -12.61
C SER A 143 -5.17 -8.49 -13.99
N LEU A 144 -4.16 -7.61 -14.17
CA LEU A 144 -3.96 -6.92 -15.44
C LEU A 144 -3.68 -7.91 -16.57
N ILE A 145 -2.84 -8.91 -16.33
CA ILE A 145 -2.55 -9.94 -17.33
C ILE A 145 -3.81 -10.74 -17.68
N CYS A 146 -4.65 -11.08 -16.70
CA CYS A 146 -5.91 -11.76 -16.97
C CYS A 146 -6.84 -10.92 -17.84
N MET A 147 -7.02 -9.64 -17.51
CA MET A 147 -7.84 -8.69 -18.29
C MET A 147 -7.33 -8.55 -19.72
N LEU A 148 -6.00 -8.48 -19.91
CA LEU A 148 -5.39 -8.42 -21.23
C LEU A 148 -5.53 -9.74 -21.99
N SER A 149 -5.29 -10.88 -21.34
CA SER A 149 -5.40 -12.21 -21.96
C SER A 149 -6.82 -12.51 -22.43
N ALA A 150 -7.83 -12.07 -21.67
CA ALA A 150 -9.23 -12.18 -22.06
C ALA A 150 -9.58 -11.31 -23.28
N ALA A 151 -8.93 -10.16 -23.44
CA ALA A 151 -9.12 -9.29 -24.61
C ALA A 151 -8.44 -9.82 -25.88
N VAL A 152 -7.38 -10.62 -25.74
CA VAL A 152 -6.61 -11.20 -26.87
C VAL A 152 -6.36 -12.71 -26.69
N PRO A 153 -7.40 -13.56 -26.64
CA PRO A 153 -7.29 -14.97 -26.25
C PRO A 153 -6.45 -15.84 -27.20
N HIS A 154 -6.14 -15.34 -28.40
CA HIS A 154 -5.33 -16.03 -29.41
C HIS A 154 -3.91 -15.45 -29.55
N ALA A 155 -3.56 -14.43 -28.76
CA ALA A 155 -2.24 -13.84 -28.84
C ALA A 155 -1.16 -14.81 -28.34
N GLN A 156 0.00 -14.79 -28.98
CA GLN A 156 1.15 -15.55 -28.51
C GLN A 156 1.69 -14.92 -27.23
N THR A 157 1.82 -15.72 -26.18
CA THR A 157 2.29 -15.25 -24.86
C THR A 157 3.47 -16.05 -24.35
N GLN A 158 4.30 -15.42 -23.53
CA GLN A 158 5.40 -16.08 -22.82
C GLN A 158 5.41 -15.63 -21.36
N LEU A 159 5.49 -16.59 -20.44
CA LEU A 159 5.68 -16.31 -19.01
C LEU A 159 7.05 -16.82 -18.56
N VAL A 160 7.81 -15.93 -17.93
CA VAL A 160 9.01 -16.27 -17.16
C VAL A 160 8.71 -15.93 -15.71
N ARG A 161 8.51 -16.94 -14.85
CA ARG A 161 8.37 -16.74 -13.41
C ARG A 161 9.75 -16.78 -12.74
N GLY A 162 9.98 -15.84 -11.83
CA GLY A 162 11.20 -15.73 -11.07
C GLY A 162 11.02 -14.87 -9.83
N ASP A 163 11.93 -15.03 -8.86
CA ASP A 163 12.06 -14.21 -7.66
C ASP A 163 13.46 -13.57 -7.71
N PRO A 164 13.60 -12.23 -7.78
CA PRO A 164 12.55 -11.22 -7.56
C PRO A 164 11.73 -10.84 -8.79
N LEU A 165 12.15 -11.19 -10.02
CA LEU A 165 11.51 -10.70 -11.26
C LEU A 165 10.71 -11.79 -11.99
N SER A 166 9.42 -11.51 -12.21
CA SER A 166 8.54 -12.27 -13.10
C SER A 166 8.10 -11.40 -14.29
N VAL A 167 8.03 -11.98 -15.49
CA VAL A 167 7.72 -11.26 -16.74
C VAL A 167 6.72 -12.06 -17.57
N PHE A 168 5.58 -11.44 -17.88
CA PHE A 168 4.60 -11.96 -18.84
C PHE A 168 4.64 -11.11 -20.11
N ARG A 169 4.81 -11.75 -21.28
CA ARG A 169 4.95 -11.08 -22.57
C ARG A 169 3.78 -11.41 -23.48
N PHE A 170 3.21 -10.39 -24.10
CA PHE A 170 2.31 -10.51 -25.25
C PHE A 170 3.18 -10.33 -26.51
N LEU A 171 3.63 -11.44 -27.10
CA LEU A 171 4.66 -11.46 -28.15
C LEU A 171 4.22 -10.72 -29.40
N ASP A 172 2.96 -10.86 -29.81
CA ASP A 172 2.40 -10.19 -30.99
C ASP A 172 2.43 -8.66 -30.88
N TYR A 173 2.47 -8.14 -29.65
CA TYR A 173 2.51 -6.71 -29.33
C TYR A 173 3.89 -6.25 -28.86
N GLY A 174 4.82 -7.18 -28.58
CA GLY A 174 6.09 -6.86 -27.92
C GLY A 174 5.92 -6.18 -26.55
N VAL A 175 4.77 -6.39 -25.88
CA VAL A 175 4.46 -5.78 -24.57
C VAL A 175 4.91 -6.71 -23.47
N SER A 176 5.61 -6.19 -22.47
CA SER A 176 5.95 -6.93 -21.24
C SER A 176 5.20 -6.35 -20.04
N ILE A 177 4.52 -7.21 -19.29
CA ILE A 177 3.93 -6.90 -17.99
C ILE A 177 4.75 -7.62 -16.93
N SER A 178 5.52 -6.87 -16.15
CA SER A 178 6.51 -7.41 -15.20
C SER A 178 6.10 -7.16 -13.76
N PHE A 179 6.49 -8.06 -12.86
CA PHE A 179 6.42 -7.87 -11.41
C PHE A 179 7.81 -8.06 -10.81
N TYR A 180 8.30 -7.06 -10.08
CA TYR A 180 9.51 -7.14 -9.30
C TYR A 180 9.17 -7.10 -7.81
N ARG A 181 9.50 -8.18 -7.10
CA ARG A 181 9.25 -8.32 -5.67
C ARG A 181 10.23 -7.47 -4.86
N ALA A 182 9.75 -6.36 -4.32
CA ALA A 182 10.49 -5.49 -3.40
C ALA A 182 9.52 -4.98 -2.31
N PRO A 183 9.12 -5.83 -1.34
CA PRO A 183 7.98 -5.52 -0.46
C PRO A 183 8.15 -4.25 0.37
N TYR A 184 9.40 -3.87 0.64
CA TYR A 184 9.78 -2.67 1.38
C TYR A 184 10.36 -1.55 0.50
N LEU A 185 10.53 -1.78 -0.81
CA LEU A 185 11.24 -0.94 -1.80
C LEU A 185 12.73 -0.68 -1.51
N VAL A 186 13.13 -0.80 -0.25
CA VAL A 186 14.53 -0.76 0.20
C VAL A 186 15.09 -2.17 0.35
N GLU A 187 16.42 -2.26 0.33
CA GLU A 187 17.13 -3.53 0.34
C GLU A 187 16.92 -4.29 1.65
N VAL A 188 16.63 -5.58 1.52
CA VAL A 188 16.76 -6.56 2.60
C VAL A 188 17.95 -7.46 2.27
N ASP A 189 19.03 -7.31 3.02
CA ASP A 189 20.27 -8.05 2.82
C ASP A 189 20.39 -9.19 3.84
N VAL A 190 21.15 -10.24 3.52
CA VAL A 190 21.41 -11.35 4.43
C VAL A 190 22.88 -11.34 4.84
N VAL A 191 23.15 -10.92 6.07
CA VAL A 191 24.50 -10.86 6.63
C VAL A 191 24.61 -11.88 7.76
N GLN A 192 25.52 -12.84 7.63
CA GLN A 192 25.74 -13.90 8.62
C GLN A 192 24.45 -14.65 9.01
N GLY A 193 23.56 -14.89 8.03
CA GLY A 193 22.29 -15.58 8.25
C GLY A 193 21.22 -14.72 8.92
N LYS A 194 21.44 -13.41 9.09
CA LYS A 194 20.45 -12.45 9.58
C LYS A 194 19.97 -11.54 8.47
N ARG A 195 18.66 -11.32 8.40
CA ARG A 195 18.02 -10.40 7.45
C ARG A 195 18.09 -8.98 7.99
N ILE A 196 18.65 -8.07 7.21
CA ILE A 196 18.86 -6.67 7.57
C ILE A 196 18.06 -5.78 6.62
N LEU A 197 17.08 -5.06 7.16
CA LEU A 197 16.33 -4.05 6.43
C LEU A 197 17.13 -2.75 6.38
N ARG A 198 17.62 -2.36 5.20
CA ARG A 198 18.49 -1.19 5.01
C ARG A 198 17.68 0.02 4.54
N LEU A 199 17.16 0.81 5.47
CA LEU A 199 16.18 1.87 5.16
C LEU A 199 16.70 2.99 4.25
N GLU A 200 18.02 3.12 4.11
CA GLU A 200 18.69 4.18 3.35
C GLU A 200 19.23 3.69 2.00
N LYS A 201 18.90 2.46 1.59
CA LYS A 201 19.33 1.88 0.31
C LYS A 201 18.16 1.26 -0.44
N VAL A 202 17.91 1.72 -1.66
CA VAL A 202 16.91 1.14 -2.56
C VAL A 202 17.30 -0.28 -2.94
N ASP A 203 16.33 -1.19 -3.05
CA ASP A 203 16.58 -2.57 -3.45
C ASP A 203 17.36 -2.63 -4.78
N LYS A 204 18.52 -3.29 -4.76
CA LYS A 204 19.45 -3.41 -5.90
C LYS A 204 19.69 -2.08 -6.64
N ASP A 205 19.80 -0.99 -5.87
CA ASP A 205 20.02 0.37 -6.37
C ASP A 205 18.96 0.83 -7.40
N GLY A 206 17.81 0.15 -7.43
CA GLY A 206 16.71 0.32 -8.38
C GLY A 206 17.07 0.00 -9.85
N ASP A 207 18.24 -0.58 -10.11
CA ASP A 207 18.70 -0.91 -11.47
C ASP A 207 17.70 -1.78 -12.25
N PRO A 208 17.06 -2.81 -11.65
CA PRO A 208 16.07 -3.62 -12.35
C PRO A 208 14.82 -2.86 -12.82
N TRP A 209 14.53 -1.69 -12.24
CA TRP A 209 13.32 -0.91 -12.54
C TRP A 209 13.55 0.10 -13.67
N LYS A 210 14.82 0.42 -13.97
CA LYS A 210 15.18 1.37 -15.02
C LYS A 210 14.76 0.84 -16.39
N GLY A 211 14.34 1.75 -17.27
CA GLY A 211 13.96 1.44 -18.65
C GLY A 211 12.51 0.95 -18.84
N ALA A 212 11.75 0.71 -17.77
CA ALA A 212 10.31 0.51 -17.89
C ALA A 212 9.62 1.81 -18.36
N ALA A 213 8.66 1.69 -19.28
CA ALA A 213 7.88 2.84 -19.75
C ALA A 213 6.82 3.26 -18.71
N VAL A 214 6.35 2.30 -17.91
CA VAL A 214 5.47 2.55 -16.78
C VAL A 214 5.96 1.77 -15.57
N LEU A 215 6.12 2.47 -14.45
CA LEU A 215 6.41 1.90 -13.14
C LEU A 215 5.18 2.09 -12.24
N SER A 216 4.66 1.01 -11.68
CA SER A 216 3.60 1.03 -10.65
C SER A 216 4.17 0.47 -9.36
N PHE A 217 4.47 1.35 -8.41
CA PHE A 217 5.03 0.97 -7.12
C PHE A 217 3.94 0.72 -6.09
N ASN A 218 4.17 -0.19 -5.15
CA ASN A 218 3.37 -0.29 -3.94
C ASN A 218 4.21 -0.77 -2.75
N THR A 219 3.87 -0.32 -1.56
CA THR A 219 4.42 -0.87 -0.31
C THR A 219 3.52 -0.49 0.85
N GLY A 220 3.41 -1.36 1.86
CA GLY A 220 2.63 -1.07 3.06
C GLY A 220 2.21 -2.32 3.81
N HIS A 221 1.75 -3.34 3.08
CA HIS A 221 1.13 -4.52 3.67
C HIS A 221 2.10 -5.31 4.57
N TRP A 222 3.34 -5.47 4.13
CA TRP A 222 4.35 -6.25 4.84
C TRP A 222 4.94 -5.53 6.07
N TRP A 223 4.80 -4.20 6.16
CA TRP A 223 5.37 -3.42 7.27
C TRP A 223 4.71 -3.75 8.61
N SER A 224 3.44 -4.13 8.62
CA SER A 224 2.74 -4.54 9.84
C SER A 224 3.03 -5.97 10.28
N HIS A 225 3.78 -6.77 9.51
CA HIS A 225 4.09 -8.14 9.89
C HIS A 225 4.97 -8.19 11.14
N GLN A 226 4.66 -9.15 12.02
CA GLN A 226 5.38 -9.42 13.26
C GLN A 226 5.69 -10.91 13.38
N GLY A 227 6.58 -11.25 14.32
CA GLY A 227 6.95 -12.64 14.59
C GLY A 227 7.55 -13.32 13.36
N SER A 228 7.07 -14.54 13.03
CA SER A 228 7.60 -15.32 11.91
C SER A 228 7.31 -14.71 10.53
N LEU A 229 6.36 -13.78 10.42
CA LEU A 229 6.03 -13.09 9.16
C LEU A 229 6.88 -11.83 8.94
N GLN A 230 7.58 -11.35 9.97
CA GLN A 230 8.44 -10.18 9.84
C GLN A 230 9.58 -10.48 8.85
N GLY A 231 9.79 -9.56 7.90
CA GLY A 231 10.75 -9.75 6.81
C GLY A 231 12.21 -9.53 7.19
N TRP A 232 12.49 -9.04 8.40
CA TRP A 232 13.83 -8.68 8.86
C TRP A 232 14.06 -9.11 10.30
N ASP A 233 15.33 -9.27 10.65
CA ASP A 233 15.81 -9.54 12.01
C ASP A 233 16.41 -8.27 12.65
N TYR A 234 16.96 -7.37 11.83
CA TYR A 234 17.48 -6.06 12.23
C TYR A 234 17.12 -4.99 11.22
N VAL A 235 17.06 -3.74 11.68
CA VAL A 235 16.91 -2.53 10.87
C VAL A 235 18.24 -1.78 10.90
N GLU A 236 18.76 -1.43 9.73
CA GLU A 236 19.92 -0.55 9.60
C GLU A 236 19.48 0.89 9.30
N LEU A 237 20.01 1.83 10.10
CA LEU A 237 19.81 3.26 9.93
C LEU A 237 21.07 4.03 10.34
N GLY A 238 21.64 4.85 9.46
CA GLY A 238 22.84 5.65 9.74
C GLY A 238 24.06 4.79 10.10
N GLY A 239 24.18 3.61 9.49
CA GLY A 239 25.26 2.64 9.75
C GLY A 239 25.16 1.92 11.11
N LYS A 240 24.03 2.03 11.82
CA LYS A 240 23.76 1.33 13.09
C LYS A 240 22.65 0.30 12.90
N PHE A 241 22.76 -0.80 13.65
CA PHE A 241 21.77 -1.89 13.65
C PHE A 241 20.88 -1.82 14.87
N TYR A 242 19.58 -1.90 14.64
CA TYR A 242 18.54 -1.91 15.65
C TYR A 242 17.77 -3.22 15.58
N PRO A 243 17.44 -3.86 16.71
CA PRO A 243 16.66 -5.11 16.69
C PRO A 243 15.24 -4.88 16.17
N ASP A 244 14.70 -3.67 16.36
CA ASP A 244 13.42 -3.30 15.80
C ASP A 244 13.27 -1.77 15.68
N MET A 245 12.21 -1.34 14.98
CA MET A 245 11.86 0.07 14.80
C MET A 245 10.34 0.24 14.72
N ASP A 246 9.83 1.40 15.12
CA ASP A 246 8.44 1.77 14.86
C ASP A 246 8.11 1.63 13.36
N ARG A 247 6.97 0.99 13.04
CA ARG A 247 6.64 0.60 11.66
C ARG A 247 6.35 1.81 10.77
N LEU A 248 5.71 2.84 11.32
CA LEU A 248 5.41 4.06 10.59
C LEU A 248 6.69 4.87 10.35
N ALA A 249 7.56 4.98 11.36
CA ALA A 249 8.86 5.64 11.19
C ALA A 249 9.76 4.91 10.18
N ALA A 250 9.77 3.57 10.19
CA ALA A 250 10.53 2.77 9.23
C ALA A 250 9.98 2.91 7.81
N LEU A 251 8.65 2.84 7.64
CA LEU A 251 7.97 3.07 6.36
C LEU A 251 8.28 4.46 5.80
N GLU A 252 8.17 5.50 6.63
CA GLU A 252 8.48 6.87 6.23
C GLU A 252 9.92 6.99 5.72
N ARG A 253 10.89 6.42 6.46
CA ARG A 253 12.30 6.47 6.05
C ARG A 253 12.53 5.78 4.71
N ALA A 254 12.00 4.56 4.54
CA ALA A 254 12.15 3.81 3.29
C ALA A 254 11.44 4.49 2.12
N MET A 255 10.24 5.04 2.33
CA MET A 255 9.53 5.78 1.29
C MET A 255 10.27 7.05 0.88
N LYS A 256 10.88 7.79 1.81
CA LYS A 256 11.73 8.95 1.48
C LYS A 256 12.96 8.53 0.66
N THR A 257 13.58 7.40 0.99
CA THR A 257 14.69 6.82 0.20
C THR A 257 14.24 6.48 -1.23
N TRP A 258 13.10 5.80 -1.38
CA TRP A 258 12.52 5.48 -2.68
C TRP A 258 12.17 6.75 -3.49
N ALA A 259 11.51 7.72 -2.87
CA ALA A 259 11.10 8.97 -3.51
C ALA A 259 12.30 9.75 -4.05
N ASN A 260 13.36 9.88 -3.25
CA ASN A 260 14.61 10.50 -3.67
C ASN A 260 15.27 9.75 -4.83
N TRP A 261 15.23 8.42 -4.82
CA TRP A 261 15.73 7.62 -5.93
C TRP A 261 14.93 7.88 -7.22
N VAL A 262 13.59 7.92 -7.15
CA VAL A 262 12.74 8.22 -8.32
C VAL A 262 13.09 9.59 -8.89
N ASP A 263 13.15 10.62 -8.06
CA ASP A 263 13.45 11.99 -8.48
C ASP A 263 14.85 12.14 -9.09
N THR A 264 15.79 11.29 -8.68
CA THR A 264 17.18 11.33 -9.15
C THR A 264 17.41 10.50 -10.41
N ASN A 265 16.70 9.37 -10.55
CA ASN A 265 17.06 8.34 -11.54
C ASN A 265 16.03 8.15 -12.65
N ILE A 266 14.79 8.64 -12.49
CA ILE A 266 13.72 8.41 -13.46
C ILE A 266 13.48 9.64 -14.32
N ASP A 267 13.74 9.49 -15.62
CA ASP A 267 13.37 10.45 -16.65
C ASP A 267 11.86 10.41 -16.92
N ARG A 268 11.13 11.39 -16.35
CA ARG A 268 9.67 11.49 -16.47
C ARG A 268 9.15 11.76 -17.88
N SER A 269 10.02 12.15 -18.81
CA SER A 269 9.65 12.26 -20.23
C SER A 269 9.51 10.90 -20.92
N LYS A 270 10.13 9.85 -20.35
CA LYS A 270 10.13 8.48 -20.88
C LYS A 270 9.33 7.50 -20.03
N THR A 271 9.33 7.71 -18.72
CA THR A 271 8.72 6.80 -17.76
C THR A 271 7.62 7.47 -16.97
N ARG A 272 6.42 6.87 -16.99
CA ARG A 272 5.32 7.25 -16.11
C ARG A 272 5.46 6.48 -14.80
N VAL A 273 5.35 7.17 -13.67
CA VAL A 273 5.47 6.57 -12.35
C VAL A 273 4.14 6.71 -11.61
N PHE A 274 3.64 5.59 -11.14
CA PHE A 274 2.46 5.45 -10.30
C PHE A 274 2.87 4.90 -8.93
N PHE A 275 2.08 5.26 -7.92
CA PHE A 275 2.15 4.62 -6.62
C PHE A 275 0.75 4.16 -6.23
N GLN A 276 0.56 2.86 -6.06
CA GLN A 276 -0.67 2.29 -5.53
C GLN A 276 -0.74 2.57 -4.03
N SER A 277 -1.82 3.21 -3.59
CA SER A 277 -2.05 3.49 -2.18
C SER A 277 -2.29 2.21 -1.37
N ILE A 278 -2.44 2.37 -0.06
CA ILE A 278 -2.52 1.25 0.89
C ILE A 278 -3.77 0.41 0.62
N SER A 279 -3.55 -0.88 0.32
CA SER A 279 -4.63 -1.87 0.30
C SER A 279 -5.06 -2.17 1.75
N PRO A 280 -6.34 -2.01 2.11
CA PRO A 280 -6.81 -2.27 3.46
C PRO A 280 -6.92 -3.77 3.75
N THR A 281 -7.11 -4.08 5.04
CA THR A 281 -7.42 -5.43 5.52
C THR A 281 -8.76 -5.43 6.23
N HIS A 282 -9.41 -6.60 6.29
CA HIS A 282 -10.71 -6.78 6.96
C HIS A 282 -10.66 -7.88 8.03
N TYR A 283 -9.67 -7.79 8.93
CA TYR A 283 -9.55 -8.71 10.07
C TYR A 283 -10.43 -8.33 11.26
N ASN A 284 -10.74 -7.04 11.46
CA ASN A 284 -11.52 -6.56 12.59
C ASN A 284 -12.96 -6.19 12.17
N PRO A 285 -13.96 -7.05 12.45
CA PRO A 285 -15.35 -6.82 12.02
C PRO A 285 -16.01 -5.62 12.69
N ASN A 286 -15.48 -5.15 13.83
CA ASN A 286 -16.01 -3.96 14.51
C ASN A 286 -15.82 -2.68 13.70
N GLU A 287 -14.95 -2.69 12.70
CA GLU A 287 -14.75 -1.55 11.81
C GLU A 287 -15.97 -1.26 10.95
N TRP A 288 -16.78 -2.27 10.58
CA TRP A 288 -17.99 -2.11 9.76
C TRP A 288 -19.27 -2.69 10.38
N ASN A 289 -19.18 -3.38 11.51
CA ASN A 289 -20.32 -4.03 12.14
C ASN A 289 -20.14 -4.09 13.67
N MET A 290 -20.26 -2.94 14.35
CA MET A 290 -20.17 -2.87 15.81
C MET A 290 -21.23 -3.76 16.48
N GLY A 291 -20.80 -4.76 17.25
CA GLY A 291 -21.69 -5.69 17.97
C GLY A 291 -22.21 -6.87 17.14
N GLY A 292 -21.73 -7.03 15.90
CA GLY A 292 -22.07 -8.19 15.06
C GLY A 292 -21.37 -9.49 15.50
N ALA A 293 -21.97 -10.63 15.17
CA ALA A 293 -21.44 -11.96 15.49
C ALA A 293 -20.31 -12.45 14.55
N ARG A 294 -19.93 -11.65 13.55
CA ARG A 294 -18.90 -12.03 12.56
C ARG A 294 -17.50 -11.86 13.15
N LYS A 295 -16.55 -12.65 12.65
CA LYS A 295 -15.18 -12.70 13.20
C LYS A 295 -14.15 -11.92 12.39
N ASN A 296 -14.34 -11.80 11.08
CA ASN A 296 -13.47 -11.12 10.11
C ASN A 296 -14.23 -11.06 8.75
N CYS A 297 -13.52 -10.97 7.62
CA CYS A 297 -14.10 -11.03 6.27
C CYS A 297 -14.84 -12.34 5.91
N TYR A 298 -14.72 -13.40 6.72
CA TYR A 298 -15.40 -14.68 6.47
C TYR A 298 -16.93 -14.53 6.51
N GLY A 299 -17.59 -14.92 5.41
CA GLY A 299 -19.04 -14.84 5.23
C GLY A 299 -19.55 -13.45 4.86
N GLU A 300 -18.67 -12.50 4.55
CA GLU A 300 -19.02 -11.24 3.92
C GLU A 300 -19.23 -11.46 2.41
N THR A 301 -20.39 -11.09 1.88
CA THR A 301 -20.79 -11.37 0.47
C THR A 301 -21.30 -10.13 -0.28
N ALA A 302 -21.23 -8.96 0.37
CA ALA A 302 -21.60 -7.68 -0.22
C ALA A 302 -20.68 -6.56 0.32
N PRO A 303 -20.45 -5.51 -0.46
CA PRO A 303 -19.67 -4.36 -0.02
C PRO A 303 -20.39 -3.58 1.08
N ILE A 304 -19.68 -2.64 1.67
CA ILE A 304 -20.24 -1.59 2.51
C ILE A 304 -20.91 -0.56 1.61
N SER A 305 -22.19 -0.28 1.86
CA SER A 305 -22.95 0.72 1.11
C SER A 305 -22.49 2.16 1.42
N GLY A 306 -22.58 3.04 0.41
CA GLY A 306 -22.26 4.46 0.55
C GLY A 306 -20.85 4.80 0.08
N THR A 307 -20.33 5.93 0.57
CA THR A 307 -19.05 6.51 0.14
C THR A 307 -18.02 6.64 1.27
N THR A 308 -18.35 6.15 2.48
CA THR A 308 -17.53 6.33 3.67
C THR A 308 -17.30 5.01 4.37
N TYR A 309 -16.03 4.72 4.71
CA TYR A 309 -15.69 3.62 5.59
C TYR A 309 -15.88 4.03 7.07
N PRO A 310 -16.64 3.27 7.87
CA PRO A 310 -16.84 3.57 9.29
C PRO A 310 -15.60 3.30 10.17
N GLY A 311 -14.68 2.44 9.73
CA GLY A 311 -13.46 2.12 10.46
C GLY A 311 -12.37 3.20 10.35
N ALA A 312 -11.27 2.98 11.05
CA ALA A 312 -10.13 3.89 11.02
C ALA A 312 -9.48 3.91 9.63
N TYR A 313 -9.11 5.11 9.18
CA TYR A 313 -8.33 5.25 7.94
C TYR A 313 -6.88 4.81 8.20
N PRO A 314 -6.24 4.03 7.31
CA PRO A 314 -4.89 3.50 7.54
C PRO A 314 -3.87 4.62 7.79
N GLU A 315 -3.13 4.55 8.91
CA GLU A 315 -2.16 5.59 9.27
C GLU A 315 -1.01 5.71 8.27
N GLN A 316 -0.67 4.60 7.59
CA GLN A 316 0.32 4.56 6.52
C GLN A 316 -0.03 5.53 5.38
N MET A 317 -1.31 5.84 5.15
CA MET A 317 -1.70 6.79 4.11
C MET A 317 -1.22 8.21 4.38
N ARG A 318 -1.04 8.60 5.65
CA ARG A 318 -0.45 9.90 5.99
C ARG A 318 0.99 10.00 5.48
N ILE A 319 1.74 8.91 5.58
CA ILE A 319 3.12 8.82 5.09
C ILE A 319 3.13 8.83 3.56
N VAL A 320 2.27 8.04 2.92
CA VAL A 320 2.17 8.00 1.45
C VAL A 320 1.87 9.39 0.88
N ASP A 321 0.84 10.07 1.41
CA ASP A 321 0.46 11.42 0.96
C ASP A 321 1.57 12.45 1.19
N MET A 322 2.18 12.44 2.39
CA MET A 322 3.31 13.32 2.71
C MET A 322 4.48 13.11 1.74
N VAL A 323 4.96 11.89 1.59
CA VAL A 323 6.15 11.61 0.77
C VAL A 323 5.91 11.92 -0.69
N ILE A 324 4.75 11.56 -1.25
CA ILE A 324 4.44 11.84 -2.66
C ILE A 324 4.37 13.36 -2.91
N ARG A 325 3.80 14.14 -1.98
CA ARG A 325 3.75 15.61 -2.10
C ARG A 325 5.11 16.29 -2.00
N GLU A 326 6.05 15.69 -1.26
CA GLU A 326 7.41 16.20 -1.09
C GLU A 326 8.34 15.88 -2.27
N MET A 327 7.93 14.98 -3.17
CA MET A 327 8.70 14.66 -4.38
C MET A 327 8.84 15.88 -5.30
N ARG A 328 9.99 16.00 -5.94
CA ARG A 328 10.22 16.99 -7.01
C ARG A 328 9.33 16.71 -8.22
N ASN A 329 9.19 15.44 -8.60
CA ASN A 329 8.29 14.99 -9.66
C ASN A 329 7.35 13.91 -9.11
N PRO A 330 6.22 14.31 -8.49
CA PRO A 330 5.32 13.38 -7.83
C PRO A 330 4.92 12.18 -8.70
N ALA A 331 4.95 11.00 -8.09
CA ALA A 331 4.29 9.83 -8.66
C ALA A 331 2.77 10.07 -8.72
N TYR A 332 2.10 9.53 -9.73
CA TYR A 332 0.65 9.57 -9.77
C TYR A 332 0.10 8.58 -8.73
N LEU A 333 -0.56 9.10 -7.70
CA LEU A 333 -1.16 8.28 -6.64
C LEU A 333 -2.45 7.62 -7.15
N LEU A 334 -2.47 6.29 -7.22
CA LEU A 334 -3.71 5.53 -7.38
C LEU A 334 -4.32 5.37 -5.98
N ASP A 335 -5.19 6.31 -5.58
CA ASP A 335 -5.79 6.35 -4.24
C ASP A 335 -6.92 5.32 -4.07
N ILE A 336 -6.55 4.05 -4.13
CA ILE A 336 -7.46 2.91 -4.03
C ILE A 336 -7.95 2.64 -2.61
N THR A 337 -7.43 3.32 -1.59
CA THR A 337 -7.59 2.91 -0.18
C THR A 337 -9.06 2.89 0.25
N MET A 338 -9.77 4.00 0.03
CA MET A 338 -11.16 4.15 0.47
C MET A 338 -12.11 3.24 -0.30
N LEU A 339 -12.01 3.20 -1.64
CA LEU A 339 -12.86 2.31 -2.44
C LEU A 339 -12.62 0.84 -2.08
N SER A 340 -11.39 0.46 -1.74
CA SER A 340 -11.05 -0.91 -1.34
C SER A 340 -11.56 -1.25 0.06
N ALA A 341 -11.59 -0.27 0.98
CA ALA A 341 -12.10 -0.47 2.33
C ALA A 341 -13.61 -0.75 2.36
N LEU A 342 -14.32 -0.40 1.28
CA LEU A 342 -15.73 -0.76 1.13
C LEU A 342 -15.94 -2.21 0.68
N ARG A 343 -14.88 -2.95 0.31
CA ARG A 343 -14.95 -4.27 -0.33
C ARG A 343 -14.66 -5.44 0.59
N LYS A 344 -15.18 -5.42 1.83
CA LYS A 344 -15.07 -6.55 2.77
C LYS A 344 -15.46 -7.94 2.21
N ASP A 345 -16.22 -7.98 1.12
CA ASP A 345 -16.67 -9.16 0.37
C ASP A 345 -15.66 -9.72 -0.64
N GLY A 346 -14.62 -8.96 -1.00
CA GLY A 346 -13.72 -9.30 -2.12
C GLY A 346 -12.49 -10.15 -1.77
N HIS A 347 -12.37 -10.59 -0.52
CA HIS A 347 -11.20 -11.32 -0.03
C HIS A 347 -11.29 -12.84 -0.27
N PRO A 348 -10.16 -13.55 -0.47
CA PRO A 348 -10.13 -15.00 -0.53
C PRO A 348 -10.71 -15.67 0.70
N SER A 349 -10.53 -15.07 1.88
CA SER A 349 -10.94 -15.65 3.14
C SER A 349 -10.31 -17.05 3.29
N ILE A 350 -11.13 -18.10 3.31
CA ILE A 350 -10.69 -19.50 3.42
C ILE A 350 -10.57 -20.21 2.06
N TYR A 351 -10.77 -19.50 0.95
CA TYR A 351 -10.82 -20.02 -0.42
C TYR A 351 -9.52 -19.74 -1.20
N SER A 352 -8.38 -19.86 -0.51
CA SER A 352 -7.03 -19.56 -1.00
C SER A 352 -6.19 -20.80 -1.33
N GLY A 353 -6.81 -21.80 -2.00
CA GLY A 353 -6.15 -23.05 -2.39
C GLY A 353 -6.82 -24.31 -1.85
N GLU A 354 -6.17 -25.47 -2.09
CA GLU A 354 -6.64 -26.77 -1.60
C GLU A 354 -6.40 -26.91 -0.08
N LEU A 355 -7.32 -26.36 0.70
CA LEU A 355 -7.38 -26.57 2.15
C LEU A 355 -8.23 -27.78 2.50
N SER A 356 -7.80 -28.56 3.50
CA SER A 356 -8.60 -29.64 4.07
C SER A 356 -9.93 -29.13 4.63
N PRO A 357 -11.01 -29.94 4.69
CA PRO A 357 -12.30 -29.49 5.21
C PRO A 357 -12.21 -28.85 6.60
N GLN A 358 -11.37 -29.37 7.50
CA GLN A 358 -11.18 -28.81 8.84
C GLN A 358 -10.47 -27.45 8.81
N LYS A 359 -9.49 -27.27 7.91
CA LYS A 359 -8.80 -25.98 7.73
C LYS A 359 -9.75 -24.95 7.11
N ARG A 360 -10.57 -25.38 6.15
CA ARG A 360 -11.59 -24.58 5.48
C ARG A 360 -12.70 -24.16 6.46
N ALA A 361 -13.10 -25.03 7.39
CA ALA A 361 -14.09 -24.70 8.42
C ALA A 361 -13.58 -23.76 9.54
N ASN A 362 -12.29 -23.37 9.53
CA ASN A 362 -11.72 -22.51 10.58
C ASN A 362 -11.62 -21.04 10.12
N PRO A 363 -12.56 -20.17 10.54
CA PRO A 363 -12.55 -18.76 10.13
C PRO A 363 -11.34 -17.98 10.65
N ASN A 364 -10.62 -18.49 11.67
CA ASN A 364 -9.43 -17.83 12.20
C ASN A 364 -8.21 -17.92 11.26
N ARG A 365 -8.34 -18.61 10.12
CA ARG A 365 -7.31 -18.71 9.08
C ARG A 365 -7.68 -17.98 7.78
N ALA A 366 -8.74 -17.16 7.82
CA ALA A 366 -9.15 -16.38 6.66
C ALA A 366 -8.07 -15.38 6.27
N ASP A 367 -7.72 -15.36 4.98
CA ASP A 367 -7.00 -14.25 4.37
C ASP A 367 -7.98 -13.10 4.15
N CYS A 368 -7.80 -12.02 4.90
CA CYS A 368 -8.57 -10.79 4.78
C CYS A 368 -7.66 -9.62 4.38
N SER A 369 -6.60 -9.91 3.64
CA SER A 369 -5.63 -8.92 3.15
C SER A 369 -5.46 -8.93 1.64
N HIS A 370 -5.39 -10.09 1.00
CA HIS A 370 -5.31 -10.23 -0.46
C HIS A 370 -6.71 -10.24 -1.08
N TRP A 371 -6.80 -10.26 -2.40
CA TRP A 371 -8.08 -10.14 -3.12
C TRP A 371 -8.28 -11.25 -4.13
N CYS A 372 -9.54 -11.67 -4.25
CA CYS A 372 -9.98 -12.60 -5.27
C CYS A 372 -9.74 -12.04 -6.69
N LEU A 373 -9.38 -12.93 -7.61
CA LEU A 373 -9.27 -12.67 -9.04
C LEU A 373 -10.21 -13.60 -9.83
N PRO A 374 -11.07 -13.09 -10.73
CA PRO A 374 -11.41 -11.67 -10.94
C PRO A 374 -11.98 -11.02 -9.67
N GLY A 375 -11.93 -9.69 -9.57
CA GLY A 375 -12.37 -8.98 -8.37
C GLY A 375 -11.87 -7.54 -8.25
N LEU A 376 -11.65 -7.09 -7.01
CA LEU A 376 -11.26 -5.70 -6.72
C LEU A 376 -9.99 -5.23 -7.47
N PRO A 377 -8.92 -6.03 -7.63
CA PRO A 377 -7.75 -5.59 -8.40
C PRO A 377 -8.04 -5.28 -9.86
N ASP A 378 -9.13 -5.81 -10.44
CA ASP A 378 -9.57 -5.46 -11.79
C ASP A 378 -9.99 -3.99 -11.84
N THR A 379 -10.73 -3.52 -10.85
CA THR A 379 -11.08 -2.09 -10.71
C THR A 379 -9.84 -1.22 -10.49
N TRP A 380 -8.83 -1.68 -9.75
CA TRP A 380 -7.56 -0.95 -9.65
C TRP A 380 -6.91 -0.79 -11.03
N ASN A 381 -7.00 -1.81 -11.88
CA ASN A 381 -6.50 -1.78 -13.24
C ASN A 381 -7.37 -0.95 -14.20
N GLU A 382 -8.68 -0.86 -14.00
CA GLU A 382 -9.55 0.07 -14.73
C GLU A 382 -9.19 1.54 -14.41
N LEU A 383 -8.95 1.84 -13.13
CA LEU A 383 -8.52 3.17 -12.68
C LEU A 383 -7.10 3.49 -13.17
N PHE A 384 -6.19 2.52 -13.11
CA PHE A 384 -4.84 2.65 -13.66
C PHE A 384 -4.87 2.87 -15.18
N TYR A 385 -5.66 2.10 -15.94
CA TYR A 385 -5.87 2.30 -17.37
C TYR A 385 -6.42 3.69 -17.68
N THR A 386 -7.42 4.14 -16.91
CA THR A 386 -8.01 5.47 -17.06
C THR A 386 -6.94 6.54 -16.87
N ALA A 387 -6.26 6.55 -15.71
CA ALA A 387 -5.22 7.53 -15.42
C ALA A 387 -4.02 7.44 -16.38
N LEU A 388 -3.81 6.29 -17.04
CA LEU A 388 -2.72 6.05 -17.98
C LEU A 388 -3.03 6.55 -19.40
N PHE A 389 -4.28 6.65 -19.83
CA PHE A 389 -4.59 7.03 -21.22
C PHE A 389 -5.53 8.22 -21.36
N TYR A 390 -6.17 8.64 -20.28
CA TYR A 390 -7.13 9.73 -20.21
C TYR A 390 -6.75 10.67 -19.06
#